data_AF-A0A2V7V4X6-F1
#
_entry.id   AF-A0A2V7V4X6-F1
#
_cell.length_a   1.000
_cell.length_b   1.000
_cell.length_c   1.000
_cell.angle_alpha   90.00
_cell.angle_beta   90.00
_cell.angle_gamma   90.00
#
_symmetry.space_group_name_H-M   'P 1'
#
loop_
_entity.id
_entity.type
_entity.pdbx_description
1 polymer ?
#
loop_
_entity_poly.entity_id
_entity_poly.type
_entity_poly.pdbx_seq_one_letter_code
_entity_poly.pdbx_strand_id
1 'polypeptide(L)'
;ETRWRVSPLEWKHYKLYDRFIKASERIVRRSDSARAPWFLIEAEDSQYRELMVGRILLEAMRRRLCGNGDGAVAAPRLPSHTPAPPPVPKASVTVLDHVDLTRRLPDGEYRTRLLRLQGRLNRLVRAAADKKVSSVAVFEGWDAAGKGGSIRRLTEAMDPRLYGVIPIAAPTDEEKAHHYLWRFWRHLPRAGRVTIYDRSWYGRLLVERVEGFAKEDEWMRAYPEINDFEEQLAEAGIVLTKFWIHISPQEQLRRFEDRRETPYKRHKMTDEDWRNRDRWAAYHTAVNDMVVRTSTRHAPWTLVAGNDKKFARIQILETFCRRLERAL
;
A
#
# COMPACT_ATOMS: atom_id res chain seq x y z
N GLU A 1 9.23 -39.30 -36.74
CA GLU A 1 10.35 -38.85 -35.89
C GLU A 1 9.96 -38.07 -34.61
N THR A 2 8.71 -37.64 -34.43
CA THR A 2 8.25 -36.89 -33.24
C THR A 2 7.39 -37.68 -32.24
N ARG A 3 7.19 -38.98 -32.45
CA ARG A 3 6.28 -39.84 -31.65
C ARG A 3 6.64 -39.90 -30.15
N TRP A 4 7.91 -39.70 -29.81
CA TRP A 4 8.39 -39.63 -28.41
C TRP A 4 7.95 -38.35 -27.68
N ARG A 5 7.52 -37.31 -28.42
CA ARG A 5 7.01 -36.06 -27.85
C ARG A 5 5.58 -36.22 -27.31
N VAL A 6 4.82 -37.19 -27.84
CA VAL A 6 3.43 -37.42 -27.42
C VAL A 6 3.35 -38.33 -26.21
N SER A 7 3.36 -37.72 -25.03
CA SER A 7 3.21 -38.43 -23.77
C SER A 7 1.73 -38.80 -23.48
N PRO A 8 1.47 -39.75 -22.57
CA PRO A 8 0.10 -40.04 -22.11
C PRO A 8 -0.64 -38.83 -21.51
N LEU A 9 0.09 -37.80 -21.07
CA LEU A 9 -0.47 -36.54 -20.59
C LEU A 9 -1.09 -35.71 -21.73
N GLU A 10 -0.49 -35.71 -22.91
CA GLU A 10 -0.99 -34.97 -24.07
C GLU A 10 -2.32 -35.54 -24.57
N TRP A 11 -2.48 -36.86 -24.55
CA TRP A 11 -3.75 -37.50 -24.84
C TRP A 11 -4.85 -37.15 -23.83
N LYS A 12 -4.49 -36.96 -22.55
CA LYS A 12 -5.44 -36.45 -21.54
C LYS A 12 -5.81 -34.99 -21.80
N HIS A 13 -4.86 -34.16 -22.21
CA HIS A 13 -5.13 -32.76 -22.57
C HIS A 13 -5.98 -32.63 -23.84
N TYR A 14 -5.74 -33.47 -24.85
CA TYR A 14 -6.55 -33.51 -26.07
C TYR A 14 -8.03 -33.76 -25.78
N LYS A 15 -8.33 -34.70 -24.87
CA LYS A 15 -9.71 -34.95 -24.41
C LYS A 15 -10.37 -33.74 -23.72
N LEU A 16 -9.58 -32.76 -23.27
CA LEU A 16 -10.06 -31.53 -22.64
C LEU A 16 -10.11 -30.34 -23.61
N TYR A 17 -9.79 -30.53 -24.90
CA TYR A 17 -9.64 -29.45 -25.88
C TYR A 17 -10.86 -28.53 -25.91
N ASP A 18 -12.08 -29.06 -26.07
CA ASP A 18 -13.30 -28.25 -26.13
C ASP A 18 -13.55 -27.45 -24.84
N ARG A 19 -13.21 -28.04 -23.69
CA ARG A 19 -13.31 -27.37 -22.38
C ARG A 19 -12.28 -26.25 -22.26
N PHE A 20 -11.07 -26.47 -22.77
CA PHE A 20 -10.01 -25.48 -22.81
C PHE A 20 -10.39 -24.31 -23.71
N ILE A 21 -10.93 -24.56 -24.91
CA ILE A 21 -11.41 -23.50 -25.82
C ILE A 21 -12.47 -22.63 -25.14
N LYS A 22 -13.49 -23.23 -24.51
CA LYS A 22 -14.53 -22.48 -23.79
C LYS A 22 -13.97 -21.64 -22.65
N ALA A 23 -12.96 -22.14 -21.92
CA ALA A 23 -12.30 -21.40 -20.86
C ALA A 23 -11.46 -20.24 -21.41
N SER A 24 -10.67 -20.50 -22.46
CA SER A 24 -9.82 -19.52 -23.12
C SER A 24 -10.62 -18.38 -23.74
N GLU A 25 -11.74 -18.68 -24.41
CA GLU A 25 -12.63 -17.66 -24.97
C GLU A 25 -13.14 -16.71 -23.87
N ARG A 26 -13.52 -17.25 -22.71
CA ARG A 26 -13.97 -16.44 -21.57
C ARG A 26 -12.85 -15.57 -21.02
N ILE A 27 -11.61 -16.07 -20.97
CA ILE A 27 -10.44 -15.30 -20.52
C ILE A 27 -10.17 -14.15 -21.49
N VAL A 28 -10.06 -14.45 -22.79
CA VAL A 28 -9.80 -13.45 -23.84
C VAL A 28 -10.88 -12.37 -23.80
N ARG A 29 -12.17 -12.74 -23.84
CA ARG A 29 -13.27 -11.77 -23.80
C ARG A 29 -13.28 -10.87 -22.56
N ARG A 30 -12.75 -11.33 -21.42
CA ARG A 30 -12.76 -10.57 -20.15
C ARG A 30 -11.48 -9.77 -19.89
N SER A 31 -10.38 -10.11 -20.56
CA SER A 31 -9.06 -9.50 -20.32
C SER A 31 -8.47 -8.81 -21.53
N ASP A 32 -9.05 -9.00 -22.71
CA ASP A 32 -8.73 -8.22 -23.89
C ASP A 32 -9.09 -6.75 -23.67
N SER A 33 -8.11 -5.88 -23.91
CA SER A 33 -8.25 -4.45 -23.67
C SER A 33 -7.41 -3.66 -24.67
N ALA A 34 -7.79 -2.41 -24.93
CA ALA A 34 -7.01 -1.53 -25.80
C ALA A 34 -5.56 -1.31 -25.33
N ARG A 35 -5.28 -1.46 -24.03
CA ARG A 35 -3.95 -1.28 -23.44
C ARG A 35 -3.10 -2.56 -23.47
N ALA A 36 -3.74 -3.73 -23.43
CA ALA A 36 -3.11 -5.03 -23.46
C ALA A 36 -3.99 -6.00 -24.24
N PRO A 37 -3.99 -5.92 -25.58
CA PRO A 37 -4.86 -6.75 -26.41
C PRO A 37 -4.36 -8.19 -26.52
N TRP A 38 -5.30 -9.12 -26.68
CA TRP A 38 -5.03 -10.49 -27.09
C TRP A 38 -4.94 -10.56 -28.61
N PHE A 39 -3.89 -11.21 -29.11
CA PHE A 39 -3.74 -11.52 -30.53
C PHE A 39 -4.00 -13.02 -30.72
N LEU A 40 -5.11 -13.36 -31.38
CA LEU A 40 -5.40 -14.72 -31.80
C LEU A 40 -4.65 -15.00 -33.10
N ILE A 41 -3.66 -15.89 -33.04
CA ILE A 41 -2.78 -16.23 -34.16
C ILE A 41 -2.98 -17.68 -34.52
N GLU A 42 -3.37 -17.94 -35.77
CA GLU A 42 -3.45 -19.29 -36.32
C GLU A 42 -2.07 -19.95 -36.34
N ALA A 43 -2.02 -21.20 -35.89
CA ALA A 43 -0.76 -21.89 -35.63
C ALA A 43 -0.57 -23.18 -36.45
N GLU A 44 -1.43 -23.44 -37.44
CA GLU A 44 -1.30 -24.60 -38.34
C GLU A 44 -0.02 -24.54 -39.17
N ASP A 45 0.32 -23.35 -39.69
CA ASP A 45 1.58 -23.07 -40.37
C ASP A 45 2.58 -22.40 -39.41
N SER A 46 3.73 -23.05 -39.22
CA SER A 46 4.78 -22.55 -38.31
C SER A 46 5.43 -21.26 -38.79
N GLN A 47 5.65 -21.12 -40.11
CA GLN A 47 6.27 -19.92 -40.69
C GLN A 47 5.33 -18.72 -40.57
N TYR A 48 4.04 -18.91 -40.86
CA TYR A 48 3.01 -17.89 -40.68
C TYR A 48 2.96 -17.41 -39.22
N ARG A 49 2.84 -18.35 -38.27
CA ARG A 49 2.79 -18.03 -36.83
C ARG A 49 3.99 -17.20 -36.39
N GLU A 50 5.20 -17.65 -36.74
CA GLU A 50 6.45 -16.98 -36.35
C GLU A 50 6.56 -15.57 -36.95
N LEU A 51 6.22 -15.43 -38.24
CA LEU A 51 6.23 -14.13 -38.91
C LEU A 51 5.17 -13.19 -38.34
N MET A 52 3.97 -13.68 -38.04
CA MET A 52 2.88 -12.87 -37.49
C MET A 52 3.21 -12.36 -36.08
N VAL A 53 3.74 -13.23 -35.21
CA VAL A 53 4.22 -12.80 -33.88
C VAL A 53 5.29 -11.71 -34.01
N GLY A 54 6.27 -11.91 -34.89
CA GLY A 54 7.33 -10.93 -35.14
C GLY A 54 6.79 -9.59 -35.62
N ARG A 55 5.82 -9.59 -36.55
CA ARG A 55 5.17 -8.37 -37.05
C ARG A 55 4.42 -7.61 -35.95
N ILE A 56 3.65 -8.32 -35.13
CA ILE A 56 2.89 -7.73 -34.01
C ILE A 56 3.84 -7.07 -33.00
N LEU A 57 4.91 -7.77 -32.62
CA LEU A 57 5.92 -7.23 -31.70
C LEU A 57 6.61 -5.99 -32.27
N LEU A 58 7.05 -6.06 -33.54
CA LEU A 58 7.71 -4.95 -34.20
C LEU A 58 6.81 -3.71 -34.28
N GLU A 59 5.54 -3.89 -34.63
CA GLU A 59 4.58 -2.80 -34.70
C GLU A 59 4.31 -2.18 -33.32
N ALA A 60 4.11 -3.02 -32.29
CA ALA A 60 3.93 -2.54 -30.92
C ALA A 60 5.14 -1.75 -30.42
N MET A 61 6.36 -2.23 -30.69
CA MET A 61 7.60 -1.53 -30.35
C MET A 61 7.73 -0.21 -31.10
N ARG A 62 7.49 -0.20 -32.41
CA ARG A 62 7.54 1.03 -33.23
C ARG A 62 6.55 2.08 -32.74
N ARG A 63 5.29 1.70 -32.51
CA ARG A 63 4.27 2.61 -31.97
C ARG A 63 4.71 3.23 -30.65
N ARG A 64 5.31 2.44 -29.75
CA ARG A 64 5.79 2.91 -28.45
C ARG A 64 7.00 3.84 -28.56
N LEU A 65 7.96 3.53 -29.43
CA LEU A 65 9.17 4.34 -29.62
C LEU A 65 8.88 5.65 -30.36
N CYS A 66 8.08 5.60 -31.44
CA CYS A 66 7.72 6.79 -32.22
C CYS A 66 6.78 7.73 -31.47
N GLY A 67 5.91 7.21 -30.58
CA GLY A 67 5.06 8.03 -29.72
C GLY A 67 5.82 8.87 -28.67
N ASN A 68 7.13 8.65 -28.51
CA ASN A 68 8.00 9.38 -27.60
C ASN A 68 8.97 10.35 -28.32
N GLY A 69 8.92 10.45 -29.66
CA GLY A 69 9.76 11.35 -30.46
C GLY A 69 9.13 12.73 -30.69
N ASP A 70 9.97 13.76 -30.73
CA ASP A 70 9.62 15.18 -30.85
C ASP A 70 8.45 15.47 -31.81
N GLY A 71 7.37 16.06 -31.27
CA GLY A 71 6.25 16.60 -32.05
C GLY A 71 5.01 15.70 -32.20
N ALA A 72 4.98 14.49 -31.64
CA ALA A 72 3.77 13.67 -31.66
C ALA A 72 2.74 14.16 -30.61
N VAL A 73 1.57 14.60 -31.09
CA VAL A 73 0.39 14.82 -30.26
C VAL A 73 0.24 13.61 -29.33
N ALA A 74 0.27 13.86 -28.02
CA ALA A 74 0.13 12.84 -27.00
C ALA A 74 -0.99 11.88 -27.41
N ALA A 75 -0.65 10.61 -27.65
CA ALA A 75 -1.65 9.58 -27.94
C ALA A 75 -2.81 9.79 -26.96
N PRO A 76 -4.07 9.90 -27.42
CA PRO A 76 -5.18 10.26 -26.55
C PRO A 76 -5.09 9.37 -25.32
N ARG A 77 -4.88 10.00 -24.16
CA ARG A 77 -4.72 9.32 -22.88
C ARG A 77 -6.05 8.63 -22.60
N LEU A 78 -6.19 7.40 -23.10
CA LEU A 78 -7.39 6.61 -22.92
C LEU A 78 -7.58 6.45 -21.41
N PRO A 79 -8.77 6.78 -20.86
CA PRO A 79 -8.99 6.81 -19.43
C PRO A 79 -8.56 5.50 -18.78
N SER A 80 -8.04 5.60 -17.56
CA SER A 80 -7.88 4.47 -16.66
C SER A 80 -9.15 3.59 -16.70
N HIS A 81 -9.00 2.26 -16.74
CA HIS A 81 -10.14 1.33 -16.65
C HIS A 81 -10.93 1.54 -15.34
N THR A 82 -10.29 2.15 -14.35
CA THR A 82 -10.95 2.66 -13.16
C THR A 82 -11.43 4.08 -13.41
N PRO A 83 -12.75 4.36 -13.30
CA PRO A 83 -13.28 5.71 -13.36
C PRO A 83 -12.48 6.64 -12.45
N ALA A 84 -12.17 7.84 -12.95
CA ALA A 84 -11.59 8.89 -12.12
C ALA A 84 -12.55 9.08 -10.93
N PRO A 85 -12.10 8.85 -9.69
CA PRO A 85 -13.02 8.82 -8.58
C PRO A 85 -13.55 10.26 -8.37
N PRO A 86 -14.87 10.45 -8.15
CA PRO A 86 -15.52 11.76 -8.24
C PRO A 86 -14.81 12.80 -7.36
N PRO A 87 -14.77 14.08 -7.76
CA PRO A 87 -14.17 15.13 -6.94
C PRO A 87 -14.86 15.13 -5.57
N VAL A 88 -14.09 15.07 -4.49
CA VAL A 88 -14.68 15.25 -3.16
C VAL A 88 -15.07 16.72 -3.08
N PRO A 89 -16.32 17.08 -2.74
CA PRO A 89 -16.66 18.46 -2.45
C PRO A 89 -15.66 19.02 -1.44
N LYS A 90 -15.28 20.30 -1.56
CA LYS A 90 -14.55 21.01 -0.49
C LYS A 90 -15.48 21.09 0.73
N ALA A 91 -15.53 20.02 1.50
CA ALA A 91 -16.35 19.92 2.68
C ALA A 91 -15.73 20.82 3.77
N SER A 92 -16.58 21.59 4.46
CA SER A 92 -16.18 22.39 5.61
C SER A 92 -15.80 21.53 6.82
N VAL A 93 -16.27 20.29 6.86
CA VAL A 93 -15.95 19.27 7.88
C VAL A 93 -15.42 18.04 7.18
N THR A 94 -14.26 17.58 7.61
CA THR A 94 -13.52 16.43 7.07
C THR A 94 -13.53 15.25 8.06
N VAL A 95 -13.10 14.08 7.60
CA VAL A 95 -13.01 12.90 8.47
C VAL A 95 -12.01 13.10 9.63
N LEU A 96 -11.02 13.98 9.42
CA LEU A 96 -10.01 14.30 10.43
C LEU A 96 -10.57 15.16 11.56
N ASP A 97 -11.56 16.03 11.28
CA ASP A 97 -12.17 16.92 12.26
C ASP A 97 -12.96 16.16 13.34
N HIS A 98 -13.34 14.91 13.05
CA HIS A 98 -14.01 14.02 14.00
C HIS A 98 -13.04 13.31 14.96
N VAL A 99 -11.72 13.48 14.82
CA VAL A 99 -10.74 12.89 15.73
C VAL A 99 -10.67 13.74 16.99
N ASP A 100 -11.13 13.18 18.11
CA ASP A 100 -11.05 13.84 19.42
C ASP A 100 -9.60 13.92 19.93
N LEU A 101 -8.95 15.04 19.65
CA LEU A 101 -7.58 15.36 20.07
C LEU A 101 -7.47 15.76 21.55
N THR A 102 -8.56 15.80 22.31
CA THR A 102 -8.56 16.11 23.74
C THR A 102 -8.28 14.88 24.61
N ARG A 103 -8.38 13.67 24.04
CA ARG A 103 -8.09 12.41 24.73
C ARG A 103 -6.70 12.44 25.36
N ARG A 104 -6.63 12.06 26.64
CA ARG A 104 -5.41 11.92 27.44
C ARG A 104 -5.45 10.61 28.20
N LEU A 105 -4.27 10.05 28.48
CA LEU A 105 -4.14 8.89 29.33
C LEU A 105 -3.18 9.17 30.51
N PRO A 106 -3.65 9.10 31.77
CA PRO A 106 -2.80 9.24 32.95
C PRO A 106 -1.67 8.21 32.98
N ASP A 107 -0.54 8.56 33.64
CA ASP A 107 0.66 7.72 33.59
C ASP A 107 0.46 6.34 34.23
N GLY A 108 -0.22 6.27 35.38
CA GLY A 108 -0.50 5.00 36.07
C GLY A 108 -1.37 4.06 35.24
N GLU A 109 -2.42 4.59 34.60
CA GLU A 109 -3.29 3.81 33.71
C GLU A 109 -2.53 3.35 32.47
N TYR A 110 -1.73 4.24 31.87
CA TYR A 110 -0.90 3.92 30.70
C TYR A 110 0.06 2.76 30.98
N ARG A 111 0.80 2.78 32.09
CA ARG A 111 1.74 1.69 32.44
C ARG A 111 1.01 0.35 32.59
N THR A 112 -0.12 0.37 33.28
CA THR A 112 -0.93 -0.83 33.53
C THR A 112 -1.50 -1.41 32.22
N ARG A 113 -2.12 -0.56 31.39
CA ARG A 113 -2.68 -0.99 30.10
C ARG A 113 -1.61 -1.45 29.12
N LEU A 114 -0.47 -0.74 29.06
CA LEU A 114 0.64 -1.10 28.19
C LEU A 114 1.14 -2.50 28.50
N LEU A 115 1.43 -2.81 29.77
CA LEU A 115 1.96 -4.12 30.17
C LEU A 115 0.96 -5.25 29.86
N ARG A 116 -0.34 -5.04 30.15
CA ARG A 116 -1.40 -6.00 29.81
C ARG A 116 -1.50 -6.25 28.30
N LEU A 117 -1.49 -5.18 27.50
CA LEU A 117 -1.60 -5.28 26.04
C LEU A 117 -0.36 -5.90 25.41
N GLN A 118 0.83 -5.60 25.92
CA GLN A 118 2.07 -6.21 25.46
C GLN A 118 2.09 -7.73 25.74
N GLY A 119 1.66 -8.16 26.93
CA GLY A 119 1.52 -9.59 27.24
C GLY A 119 0.45 -10.28 26.39
N ARG A 120 -0.66 -9.60 26.08
CA ARG A 120 -1.68 -10.10 25.15
C ARG A 120 -1.13 -10.21 23.73
N LEU A 121 -0.46 -9.17 23.24
CA LEU A 121 0.12 -9.13 21.91
C LEU A 121 1.14 -10.24 21.70
N ASN A 122 2.01 -10.46 22.68
CA ASN A 122 3.02 -11.52 22.62
C ASN A 122 2.38 -12.89 22.37
N ARG A 123 1.30 -13.21 23.11
CA ARG A 123 0.56 -14.47 22.96
C ARG A 123 -0.12 -14.56 21.58
N LEU A 124 -0.78 -13.49 21.15
CA LEU A 124 -1.47 -13.46 19.85
C LEU A 124 -0.49 -13.64 18.68
N VAL A 125 0.66 -12.96 18.70
CA VAL A 125 1.67 -13.06 17.63
C VAL A 125 2.29 -14.46 17.57
N ARG A 126 2.52 -15.11 18.72
CA ARG A 126 2.96 -16.51 18.75
C ARG A 126 1.91 -17.45 18.18
N ALA A 127 0.66 -17.33 18.61
CA ALA A 127 -0.44 -18.13 18.07
C ALA A 127 -0.63 -17.92 16.56
N ALA A 128 -0.47 -16.68 16.06
CA ALA A 128 -0.51 -16.38 14.65
C ALA A 128 0.65 -17.03 13.88
N ALA A 129 1.85 -17.05 14.45
CA ALA A 129 3.01 -17.71 13.85
C ALA A 129 2.82 -19.23 13.72
N ASP A 130 2.20 -19.86 14.72
CA ASP A 130 1.89 -21.29 14.72
C ASP A 130 0.80 -21.61 13.68
N LYS A 131 -0.25 -20.79 13.63
CA LYS A 131 -1.36 -20.91 12.65
C LYS A 131 -1.03 -20.37 11.25
N LYS A 132 0.19 -19.86 11.03
CA LYS A 132 0.62 -19.25 9.75
C LYS A 132 -0.19 -18.03 9.30
N VAL A 133 -0.85 -17.34 10.23
CA VAL A 133 -1.59 -16.09 9.99
C VAL A 133 -0.62 -14.91 9.99
N SER A 134 -0.43 -14.28 8.84
CA SER A 134 0.47 -13.12 8.70
C SER A 134 -0.23 -11.79 9.02
N SER A 135 0.54 -10.75 9.34
CA SER A 135 0.00 -9.42 9.57
C SER A 135 0.84 -8.32 8.92
N VAL A 136 0.18 -7.27 8.48
CA VAL A 136 0.82 -6.05 7.99
C VAL A 136 0.27 -4.85 8.77
N ALA A 137 1.17 -4.03 9.31
CA ALA A 137 0.83 -2.79 10.01
C ALA A 137 1.44 -1.59 9.31
N VAL A 138 0.59 -0.67 8.85
CA VAL A 138 0.99 0.54 8.14
C VAL A 138 0.89 1.75 9.08
N PHE A 139 1.98 2.50 9.21
CA PHE A 139 2.04 3.72 10.02
C PHE A 139 2.24 4.95 9.15
N GLU A 140 1.17 5.74 9.05
CA GLU A 140 1.19 7.10 8.52
C GLU A 140 0.78 8.10 9.62
N GLY A 141 1.01 9.38 9.35
CA GLY A 141 0.68 10.46 10.27
C GLY A 141 1.59 11.65 10.06
N TRP A 142 1.22 12.77 10.66
CA TRP A 142 2.02 14.00 10.58
C TRP A 142 3.47 13.79 11.02
N ASP A 143 4.35 14.66 10.55
CA ASP A 143 5.69 14.75 11.10
C ASP A 143 5.60 15.09 12.59
N ALA A 144 6.46 14.43 13.37
CA ALA A 144 6.40 14.39 14.82
C ALA A 144 5.13 13.82 15.49
N ALA A 145 4.20 13.18 14.75
CA ALA A 145 3.01 12.54 15.32
C ALA A 145 3.31 11.39 16.31
N GLY A 146 4.47 10.73 16.18
CA GLY A 146 4.93 9.71 17.13
C GLY A 146 4.96 8.28 16.60
N LYS A 147 4.93 8.08 15.27
CA LYS A 147 4.98 6.77 14.59
C LYS A 147 6.02 5.81 15.18
N GLY A 148 7.31 6.18 15.14
CA GLY A 148 8.39 5.33 15.68
C GLY A 148 8.25 5.00 17.18
N GLY A 149 7.64 5.89 17.97
CA GLY A 149 7.35 5.60 19.38
C GLY A 149 6.24 4.56 19.58
N SER A 150 5.26 4.51 18.69
CA SER A 150 4.21 3.49 18.68
C SER A 150 4.71 2.16 18.13
N ILE A 151 5.48 2.18 17.04
CA ILE A 151 6.14 0.99 16.47
C ILE A 151 7.01 0.32 17.53
N ARG A 152 7.82 1.10 18.26
CA ARG A 152 8.67 0.57 19.34
C ARG A 152 7.86 -0.18 20.42
N ARG A 153 6.66 0.29 20.78
CA ARG A 153 5.82 -0.37 21.81
C ARG A 153 5.20 -1.67 21.31
N LEU A 154 4.93 -1.77 20.01
CA LEU A 154 4.54 -3.02 19.36
C LEU A 154 5.71 -4.02 19.37
N THR A 155 6.87 -3.60 18.88
CA THR A 155 8.02 -4.49 18.72
C THR A 155 8.61 -4.96 20.05
N GLU A 156 8.59 -4.12 21.11
CA GLU A 156 8.98 -4.53 22.47
C GLU A 156 8.18 -5.72 23.02
N ALA A 157 6.98 -5.98 22.48
CA ALA A 157 6.13 -7.10 22.88
C ALA A 157 6.32 -8.36 22.02
N MET A 158 7.06 -8.29 20.93
CA MET A 158 7.20 -9.37 19.95
C MET A 158 8.60 -9.97 19.98
N ASP A 159 8.71 -11.25 19.64
CA ASP A 159 10.01 -11.86 19.35
C ASP A 159 10.58 -11.22 18.06
N PRO A 160 11.82 -10.70 18.06
CA PRO A 160 12.45 -10.08 16.89
C PRO A 160 12.50 -10.95 15.63
N ARG A 161 12.40 -12.28 15.76
CA ARG A 161 12.34 -13.20 14.62
C ARG A 161 10.97 -13.20 13.94
N LEU A 162 9.93 -12.76 14.62
CA LEU A 162 8.55 -12.81 14.13
C LEU A 162 8.12 -11.55 13.39
N TYR A 163 8.92 -10.46 13.45
CA TYR A 163 8.58 -9.21 12.77
C TYR A 163 9.73 -8.63 11.93
N GLY A 164 9.38 -7.81 10.94
CA GLY A 164 10.28 -6.91 10.23
C GLY A 164 9.72 -5.50 10.24
N VAL A 165 10.57 -4.49 10.49
CA VAL A 165 10.20 -3.07 10.36
C VAL A 165 10.86 -2.52 9.10
N ILE A 166 10.05 -1.98 8.19
CA ILE A 166 10.47 -1.48 6.89
C ILE A 166 10.26 0.05 6.89
N PRO A 167 11.32 0.84 7.12
CA PRO A 167 11.23 2.28 6.95
C PRO A 167 11.21 2.63 5.45
N ILE A 168 10.16 3.31 4.99
CA ILE A 168 10.04 3.70 3.60
C ILE A 168 10.62 5.10 3.40
N ALA A 169 11.63 5.16 2.53
CA ALA A 169 12.30 6.40 2.10
C ALA A 169 12.11 6.62 0.58
N ALA A 170 12.80 7.63 0.05
CA ALA A 170 12.88 7.89 -1.38
C ALA A 170 13.27 6.61 -2.14
N PRO A 171 12.64 6.32 -3.30
CA PRO A 171 12.90 5.08 -4.02
C PRO A 171 14.31 5.02 -4.59
N THR A 172 14.93 3.84 -4.55
CA THR A 172 16.21 3.58 -5.22
C THR A 172 16.06 3.56 -6.74
N ASP A 173 17.17 3.56 -7.48
CA ASP A 173 17.14 3.49 -8.95
C ASP A 173 16.52 2.18 -9.46
N GLU A 174 16.76 1.06 -8.75
CA GLU A 174 16.07 -0.21 -9.02
C GLU A 174 14.56 -0.07 -8.80
N GLU A 175 14.13 0.50 -7.67
CA GLU A 175 12.70 0.69 -7.37
C GLU A 175 12.01 1.59 -8.40
N LYS A 176 12.70 2.62 -8.91
CA LYS A 176 12.20 3.50 -9.98
C LYS A 176 12.09 2.80 -11.34
N ALA A 177 12.86 1.74 -11.58
CA ALA A 177 12.81 0.95 -12.80
C ALA A 177 11.61 -0.02 -12.85
N HIS A 178 10.85 -0.14 -11.75
CA HIS A 178 9.69 -1.03 -11.64
C HIS A 178 8.38 -0.25 -11.43
N HIS A 179 7.26 -0.97 -11.49
CA HIS A 179 5.97 -0.43 -11.07
C HIS A 179 6.01 0.04 -9.61
N TYR A 180 5.34 1.15 -9.28
CA TYR A 180 5.36 1.76 -7.94
C TYR A 180 5.13 0.76 -6.80
N LEU A 181 4.14 -0.13 -6.95
CA LEU A 181 3.79 -1.10 -5.91
C LEU A 181 4.82 -2.23 -5.73
N TRP A 182 5.70 -2.46 -6.70
CA TRP A 182 6.68 -3.55 -6.68
C TRP A 182 7.54 -3.52 -5.42
N ARG A 183 8.04 -2.32 -5.05
CA ARG A 183 8.89 -2.17 -3.86
C ARG A 183 8.22 -2.63 -2.57
N PHE A 184 6.89 -2.50 -2.47
CA PHE A 184 6.15 -2.92 -1.28
C PHE A 184 5.82 -4.41 -1.30
N TRP A 185 5.45 -4.96 -2.46
CA TRP A 185 5.22 -6.40 -2.66
C TRP A 185 6.41 -7.24 -2.18
N ARG A 186 7.65 -6.79 -2.44
CA ARG A 186 8.88 -7.48 -2.01
C ARG A 186 9.02 -7.64 -0.49
N HIS A 187 8.36 -6.79 0.29
CA HIS A 187 8.49 -6.74 1.74
C HIS A 187 7.30 -7.36 2.50
N LEU A 188 6.34 -7.95 1.78
CA LEU A 188 5.24 -8.65 2.41
C LEU A 188 5.74 -9.81 3.29
N PRO A 189 5.06 -10.07 4.43
CA PRO A 189 5.51 -11.04 5.40
C PRO A 189 5.38 -12.48 4.86
N ARG A 190 6.36 -13.31 5.20
CA ARG A 190 6.19 -14.78 5.12
C ARG A 190 5.07 -15.22 6.05
N ALA A 191 4.50 -16.40 5.78
CA ALA A 191 3.41 -16.99 6.57
C ALA A 191 3.70 -16.96 8.09
N GLY A 192 2.78 -16.38 8.86
CA GLY A 192 2.89 -16.26 10.32
C GLY A 192 3.82 -15.15 10.83
N ARG A 193 4.30 -14.25 9.96
CA ARG A 193 5.18 -13.12 10.34
C ARG A 193 4.43 -11.79 10.27
N VAL A 194 5.01 -10.78 10.91
CA VAL A 194 4.48 -9.41 10.96
C VAL A 194 5.42 -8.48 10.18
N THR A 195 4.90 -7.76 9.17
CA THR A 195 5.64 -6.64 8.57
C THR A 195 5.05 -5.33 9.05
N ILE A 196 5.91 -4.42 9.53
CA ILE A 196 5.53 -3.08 9.99
C ILE A 196 6.16 -2.05 9.04
N TYR A 197 5.33 -1.26 8.38
CA TYR A 197 5.76 -0.17 7.52
C TYR A 197 5.77 1.15 8.30
N ASP A 198 6.94 1.78 8.43
CA ASP A 198 7.07 3.18 8.89
C ASP A 198 7.13 4.08 7.66
N ARG A 199 6.00 4.73 7.34
CA ARG A 199 5.62 5.17 5.99
C ARG A 199 5.42 3.99 5.02
N SER A 200 4.69 4.20 3.92
CA SER A 200 4.19 3.10 3.08
C SER A 200 3.90 3.52 1.63
N TRP A 201 3.17 2.68 0.89
CA TRP A 201 2.62 2.99 -0.44
C TRP A 201 1.69 4.21 -0.47
N TYR A 202 1.19 4.65 0.68
CA TYR A 202 0.45 5.89 0.79
C TYR A 202 1.29 7.15 0.52
N GLY A 203 2.63 7.03 0.46
CA GLY A 203 3.52 8.10 0.03
C GLY A 203 3.11 8.75 -1.31
N ARG A 204 2.61 7.96 -2.28
CA ARG A 204 2.10 8.46 -3.57
C ARG A 204 0.95 9.44 -3.41
N LEU A 205 0.06 9.17 -2.46
CA LEU A 205 -1.14 9.98 -2.19
C LEU A 205 -0.87 11.16 -1.24
N LEU A 206 0.30 11.16 -0.59
CA LEU A 206 0.68 12.13 0.44
C LEU A 206 1.84 13.01 -0.07
N VAL A 207 3.07 12.74 0.38
CA VAL A 207 4.25 13.57 0.09
C VAL A 207 4.49 13.72 -1.41
N GLU A 208 4.34 12.66 -2.20
CA GLU A 208 4.63 12.73 -3.63
C GLU A 208 3.56 13.52 -4.40
N ARG A 209 2.31 13.52 -3.92
CA ARG A 209 1.23 14.37 -4.43
C ARG A 209 1.46 15.84 -4.06
N VAL A 210 1.80 16.14 -2.81
CA VAL A 210 1.93 17.52 -2.30
C VAL A 210 3.21 18.19 -2.80
N GLU A 211 4.30 17.44 -2.91
CA GLU A 211 5.60 17.93 -3.37
C GLU A 211 5.79 17.83 -4.90
N GLY A 212 4.86 17.20 -5.62
CA GLY A 212 4.92 17.07 -7.08
C GLY A 212 5.91 16.02 -7.58
N PHE A 213 6.28 15.04 -6.75
CA PHE A 213 7.07 13.87 -7.18
C PHE A 213 6.23 12.82 -7.94
N ALA A 214 4.91 13.01 -7.98
CA ALA A 214 3.97 12.23 -8.75
C ALA A 214 3.18 13.16 -9.68
N LYS A 215 3.02 12.77 -10.95
CA LYS A 215 2.07 13.45 -11.85
C LYS A 215 0.64 13.17 -11.39
N GLU A 216 -0.29 14.03 -11.81
CA GLU A 216 -1.70 13.92 -11.41
C GLU A 216 -2.32 12.57 -11.75
N ASP A 217 -2.09 12.08 -12.96
CA ASP A 217 -2.55 10.79 -13.42
C ASP A 217 -1.94 9.62 -12.63
N GLU A 218 -0.71 9.76 -12.14
CA GLU A 218 -0.03 8.74 -11.32
C GLU A 218 -0.61 8.62 -9.92
N TRP A 219 -0.87 9.73 -9.23
CA TRP A 219 -1.46 9.64 -7.88
C TRP A 219 -2.98 9.41 -7.94
N MET A 220 -3.68 9.89 -8.98
CA MET A 220 -5.12 9.60 -9.14
C MET A 220 -5.38 8.11 -9.39
N ARG A 221 -4.56 7.44 -10.20
CA ARG A 221 -4.68 5.97 -10.41
C ARG A 221 -4.23 5.15 -9.21
N ALA A 222 -3.42 5.73 -8.32
CA ALA A 222 -2.93 5.00 -7.15
C ALA A 222 -4.03 4.68 -6.12
N TYR A 223 -5.13 5.44 -6.06
CA TYR A 223 -6.26 5.10 -5.17
C TYR A 223 -6.83 3.70 -5.44
N PRO A 224 -7.32 3.38 -6.65
CA PRO A 224 -7.81 2.03 -6.94
C PRO A 224 -6.69 0.98 -6.89
N GLU A 225 -5.48 1.28 -7.37
CA GLU A 225 -4.36 0.32 -7.31
C GLU A 225 -4.00 -0.09 -5.88
N ILE A 226 -4.06 0.86 -4.92
CA ILE A 226 -3.84 0.57 -3.50
C ILE A 226 -5.00 -0.27 -2.94
N ASN A 227 -6.25 0.02 -3.32
CA ASN A 227 -7.39 -0.78 -2.87
C ASN A 227 -7.30 -2.22 -3.40
N ASP A 228 -6.97 -2.41 -4.69
CA ASP A 228 -6.79 -3.73 -5.30
C ASP A 228 -5.61 -4.48 -4.68
N PHE A 229 -4.52 -3.77 -4.35
CA PHE A 229 -3.39 -4.32 -3.63
C PHE A 229 -3.79 -4.83 -2.25
N GLU A 230 -4.47 -4.00 -1.46
CA GLU A 230 -4.89 -4.34 -0.10
C GLU A 230 -5.98 -5.42 -0.06
N GLU A 231 -6.85 -5.47 -1.07
CA GLU A 231 -7.84 -6.53 -1.25
C GLU A 231 -7.15 -7.88 -1.46
N GLN A 232 -6.15 -7.96 -2.33
CA GLN A 232 -5.36 -9.18 -2.52
C GLN A 232 -4.70 -9.66 -1.22
N LEU A 233 -4.20 -8.75 -0.39
CA LEU A 233 -3.63 -9.11 0.91
C LEU A 233 -4.70 -9.67 1.85
N ALA A 234 -5.86 -9.01 1.91
CA ALA A 234 -6.96 -9.43 2.78
C ALA A 234 -7.54 -10.79 2.34
N GLU A 235 -7.72 -11.02 1.04
CA GLU A 235 -8.17 -12.30 0.48
C GLU A 235 -7.18 -13.43 0.74
N ALA A 236 -5.88 -13.14 0.74
CA ALA A 236 -4.85 -14.08 1.14
C ALA A 236 -4.82 -14.36 2.67
N GLY A 237 -5.70 -13.73 3.45
CA GLY A 237 -5.79 -13.91 4.90
C GLY A 237 -4.77 -13.09 5.71
N ILE A 238 -4.13 -12.09 5.11
CA ILE A 238 -3.23 -11.20 5.83
C ILE A 238 -4.05 -10.21 6.68
N VAL A 239 -3.73 -10.14 7.97
CA VAL A 239 -4.32 -9.15 8.86
C VAL A 239 -3.71 -7.77 8.59
N LEU A 240 -4.35 -7.00 7.72
CA LEU A 240 -3.95 -5.64 7.40
C LEU A 240 -4.55 -4.61 8.39
N THR A 241 -3.67 -3.78 8.94
CA THR A 241 -4.01 -2.66 9.84
C THR A 241 -3.32 -1.39 9.38
N LYS A 242 -4.08 -0.29 9.31
CA LYS A 242 -3.59 1.01 8.82
C LYS A 242 -3.86 2.08 9.87
N PHE A 243 -2.82 2.81 10.26
CA PHE A 243 -2.89 3.82 11.31
C PHE A 243 -2.51 5.18 10.75
N TRP A 244 -3.41 6.14 10.90
CA TRP A 244 -3.09 7.55 10.70
C TRP A 244 -3.04 8.24 12.06
N ILE A 245 -1.84 8.66 12.49
CA ILE A 245 -1.66 9.37 13.76
C ILE A 245 -1.88 10.86 13.54
N HIS A 246 -3.05 11.36 13.95
CA HIS A 246 -3.47 12.73 13.76
C HIS A 246 -3.09 13.59 14.97
N ILE A 247 -2.52 14.77 14.74
CA ILE A 247 -2.17 15.77 15.76
C ILE A 247 -2.61 17.14 15.29
N SER A 248 -2.78 18.08 16.22
CA SER A 248 -3.08 19.46 15.85
C SER A 248 -1.83 20.21 15.35
N PRO A 249 -2.00 21.27 14.55
CA PRO A 249 -0.87 22.12 14.14
C PRO A 249 -0.08 22.68 15.32
N GLN A 250 -0.75 22.99 16.43
CA GLN A 250 -0.13 23.52 17.65
C GLN A 250 0.73 22.47 18.34
N GLU A 251 0.23 21.23 18.45
CA GLU A 251 1.00 20.12 19.04
C GLU A 251 2.19 19.75 18.16
N GLN A 252 2.07 19.83 16.84
CA GLN A 252 3.21 19.63 15.95
C GLN A 252 4.31 20.68 16.22
N LEU A 253 3.95 21.96 16.30
CA LEU A 253 4.89 23.04 16.56
C LEU A 253 5.62 22.84 17.88
N ARG A 254 4.85 22.60 18.96
CA ARG A 254 5.41 22.28 20.28
C ARG A 254 6.42 21.15 20.22
N ARG A 255 6.12 20.07 19.48
CA ARG A 255 7.03 18.93 19.34
C ARG A 255 8.27 19.24 18.51
N PHE A 256 8.20 20.18 17.56
CA PHE A 256 9.36 20.65 16.82
C PHE A 256 10.27 21.47 17.73
N GLU A 257 9.71 22.38 18.52
CA GLU A 257 10.45 23.16 19.52
C GLU A 257 11.13 22.24 20.56
N ASP A 258 10.39 21.30 21.15
CA ASP A 258 10.94 20.30 22.09
C ASP A 258 12.12 19.50 21.50
N ARG A 259 12.06 19.18 20.19
CA ARG A 259 13.11 18.42 19.49
C ARG A 259 14.35 19.27 19.22
N ARG A 260 14.16 20.56 18.93
CA ARG A 260 15.24 21.54 18.73
C ARG A 260 16.03 21.73 20.01
N GLU A 261 15.34 21.79 21.16
CA GLU A 261 15.96 21.98 22.48
C GLU A 261 16.62 20.71 23.01
N THR A 262 16.11 19.51 22.69
CA THR A 262 16.67 18.26 23.20
C THR A 262 17.88 17.80 22.36
N PRO A 263 19.14 17.76 22.90
CA PRO A 263 20.34 17.51 22.10
C PRO A 263 20.31 16.23 21.27
N TYR A 264 19.84 15.12 21.86
CA TYR A 264 19.77 13.82 21.21
C TYR A 264 18.56 13.64 20.28
N LYS A 265 17.64 14.62 20.17
CA LYS A 265 16.52 14.58 19.22
C LYS A 265 16.70 15.52 18.03
N ARG A 266 17.72 16.41 18.04
CA ARG A 266 17.98 17.36 16.96
C ARG A 266 18.16 16.69 15.59
N HIS A 267 18.74 15.49 15.54
CA HIS A 267 18.86 14.71 14.30
C HIS A 267 17.52 14.32 13.66
N LYS A 268 16.40 14.49 14.36
CA LYS A 268 15.03 14.19 13.88
C LYS A 268 14.32 15.43 13.31
N MET A 269 15.08 16.49 13.04
CA MET A 269 14.58 17.70 12.40
C MET A 269 15.39 18.00 11.16
N THR A 270 14.69 18.25 10.06
CA THR A 270 15.27 18.74 8.80
C THR A 270 14.54 20.00 8.35
N ASP A 271 15.14 20.76 7.43
CA ASP A 271 14.47 21.92 6.82
C ASP A 271 13.21 21.52 6.02
N GLU A 272 13.13 20.25 5.62
CA GLU A 272 11.95 19.66 4.99
C GLU A 272 10.76 19.58 5.95
N ASP A 273 10.98 19.31 7.25
CA ASP A 273 9.89 19.25 8.24
C ASP A 273 9.18 20.61 8.38
N TRP A 274 9.92 21.72 8.31
CA TRP A 274 9.36 23.07 8.34
C TRP A 274 8.61 23.40 7.04
N ARG A 275 9.17 23.06 5.88
CA ARG A 275 8.48 23.25 4.59
C ARG A 275 7.18 22.46 4.50
N ASN A 276 7.15 21.22 5.02
CA ASN A 276 5.95 20.40 5.07
C ASN A 276 4.86 21.03 5.94
N ARG A 277 5.26 21.67 7.04
CA ARG A 277 4.35 22.39 7.93
C ARG A 277 3.69 23.58 7.22
N ASP A 278 4.44 24.35 6.44
CA ASP A 278 3.89 25.48 5.68
C ASP A 278 2.82 25.03 4.67
N ARG A 279 2.88 23.77 4.24
CA ARG A 279 1.91 23.12 3.36
C ARG A 279 0.81 22.34 4.09
N TRP A 280 0.54 22.65 5.35
CA TRP A 280 -0.45 21.94 6.19
C TRP A 280 -1.80 21.72 5.48
N ALA A 281 -2.36 22.76 4.84
CA ALA A 281 -3.67 22.68 4.18
C ALA A 281 -3.68 21.69 3.00
N ALA A 282 -2.58 21.62 2.24
CA ALA A 282 -2.43 20.68 1.13
C ALA A 282 -2.36 19.24 1.64
N TYR A 283 -1.53 18.99 2.66
CA TYR A 283 -1.46 17.69 3.32
C TYR A 283 -2.79 17.29 3.96
N HIS A 284 -3.49 18.22 4.61
CA HIS A 284 -4.78 17.96 5.23
C HIS A 284 -5.80 17.45 4.19
N THR A 285 -5.84 18.11 3.02
CA THR A 285 -6.68 17.70 1.89
C THR A 285 -6.27 16.32 1.38
N ALA A 286 -4.97 16.08 1.17
CA ALA A 286 -4.44 14.82 0.67
C ALA A 286 -4.76 13.64 1.60
N VAL A 287 -4.63 13.83 2.92
CA VAL A 287 -4.96 12.83 3.94
C VAL A 287 -6.46 12.56 3.98
N ASN A 288 -7.30 13.59 3.90
CA ASN A 288 -8.74 13.40 3.85
C ASN A 288 -9.15 12.57 2.62
N ASP A 289 -8.64 12.92 1.43
CA ASP A 289 -8.88 12.16 0.20
C ASP A 289 -8.40 10.71 0.33
N MET A 290 -7.20 10.51 0.89
CA MET A 290 -6.65 9.18 1.18
C MET A 290 -7.60 8.36 2.03
N VAL A 291 -8.03 8.87 3.19
CA VAL A 291 -8.91 8.13 4.11
C VAL A 291 -10.24 7.84 3.45
N VAL A 292 -10.88 8.83 2.81
CA VAL A 292 -12.20 8.67 2.18
C VAL A 292 -12.16 7.62 1.05
N ARG A 293 -11.09 7.59 0.24
CA ARG A 293 -11.02 6.75 -0.96
C ARG A 293 -10.41 5.36 -0.72
N THR A 294 -9.71 5.17 0.40
CA THR A 294 -8.99 3.91 0.69
C THR A 294 -9.35 3.27 2.04
N SER A 295 -10.27 3.85 2.81
CA SER A 295 -10.82 3.18 4.00
C SER A 295 -11.90 2.17 3.58
N THR A 296 -11.48 1.00 3.12
CA THR A 296 -12.39 -0.04 2.63
C THR A 296 -12.87 -0.96 3.76
N ARG A 297 -13.84 -1.84 3.46
CA ARG A 297 -14.36 -2.84 4.42
C ARG A 297 -13.28 -3.80 4.94
N HIS A 298 -12.38 -4.22 4.06
CA HIS A 298 -11.33 -5.21 4.37
C HIS A 298 -10.10 -4.54 4.99
N ALA A 299 -9.81 -3.30 4.61
CA ALA A 299 -8.70 -2.50 5.10
C ALA A 299 -9.16 -1.10 5.56
N PRO A 300 -9.86 -0.98 6.71
CA PRO A 300 -10.28 0.32 7.22
C PRO A 300 -9.09 1.11 7.78
N TRP A 301 -9.14 2.43 7.62
CA TRP A 301 -8.21 3.32 8.30
C TRP A 301 -8.57 3.47 9.78
N THR A 302 -7.56 3.37 10.64
CA THR A 302 -7.68 3.72 12.07
C THR A 302 -7.11 5.11 12.29
N LEU A 303 -7.98 6.09 12.51
CA LEU A 303 -7.57 7.44 12.88
C LEU A 303 -7.25 7.46 14.39
N VAL A 304 -6.02 7.82 14.73
CA VAL A 304 -5.49 7.77 16.09
C VAL A 304 -5.29 9.20 16.59
N ALA A 305 -5.91 9.53 17.73
CA ALA A 305 -5.71 10.82 18.39
C ALA A 305 -4.29 10.87 18.99
N GLY A 306 -3.39 11.56 18.28
CA GLY A 306 -1.96 11.56 18.51
C GLY A 306 -1.46 12.62 19.49
N ASN A 307 -2.30 13.57 19.93
CA ASN A 307 -1.88 14.68 20.78
C ASN A 307 -1.27 14.17 22.09
N ASP A 308 -1.90 13.18 22.72
CA ASP A 308 -1.27 12.42 23.79
C ASP A 308 -0.64 11.12 23.26
N LYS A 309 0.68 11.03 23.36
CA LYS A 309 1.45 9.87 22.89
C LYS A 309 1.06 8.58 23.63
N LYS A 310 0.67 8.68 24.91
CA LYS A 310 0.31 7.51 25.72
C LYS A 310 -1.00 6.90 25.22
N PHE A 311 -2.04 7.72 25.08
CA PHE A 311 -3.30 7.33 24.48
C PHE A 311 -3.10 6.71 23.09
N ALA A 312 -2.36 7.38 22.20
CA ALA A 312 -2.13 6.91 20.84
C ALA A 312 -1.51 5.51 20.79
N ARG A 313 -0.48 5.24 21.61
CA ARG A 313 0.18 3.93 21.70
C ARG A 313 -0.79 2.82 22.12
N ILE A 314 -1.63 3.12 23.11
CA ILE A 314 -2.60 2.15 23.63
C ILE A 314 -3.69 1.87 22.59
N GLN A 315 -4.24 2.90 21.94
CA GLN A 315 -5.23 2.73 20.88
C GLN A 315 -4.70 1.87 19.72
N ILE A 316 -3.45 2.08 19.32
CA ILE A 316 -2.75 1.29 18.29
C ILE A 316 -2.61 -0.17 18.72
N LEU A 317 -2.07 -0.42 19.93
CA LEU A 317 -1.91 -1.77 20.48
C LEU A 317 -3.24 -2.52 20.58
N GLU A 318 -4.28 -1.86 21.09
CA GLU A 318 -5.63 -2.43 21.20
C GLU A 318 -6.21 -2.79 19.85
N THR A 319 -6.10 -1.87 18.89
CA THR A 319 -6.61 -2.10 17.54
C THR A 319 -5.87 -3.25 16.86
N PHE A 320 -4.55 -3.30 16.96
CA PHE A 320 -3.75 -4.38 16.39
C PHE A 320 -4.09 -5.73 17.04
N CYS A 321 -4.13 -5.80 18.38
CA CYS A 321 -4.52 -7.03 19.10
C CYS A 321 -5.93 -7.49 18.71
N ARG A 322 -6.90 -6.58 18.66
CA ARG A 322 -8.29 -6.89 18.30
C ARG A 322 -8.40 -7.42 16.87
N ARG A 323 -7.66 -6.85 15.91
CA ARG A 323 -7.67 -7.31 14.52
C ARG A 323 -7.03 -8.67 14.38
N LEU A 324 -5.92 -8.92 15.07
CA LEU A 324 -5.26 -10.20 15.08
C LEU A 324 -6.12 -11.28 15.73
N GLU A 325 -6.74 -10.99 16.88
CA GLU A 325 -7.64 -11.92 17.58
C GLU A 325 -8.88 -12.30 16.75
N ARG A 326 -9.44 -11.38 15.96
CA ARG A 326 -10.56 -11.71 15.07
C ARG A 326 -10.19 -12.66 13.93
N ALA A 327 -8.91 -12.72 13.57
CA ALA A 327 -8.42 -13.56 12.49
C ALA A 327 -7.90 -14.93 12.96
N LEU A 328 -7.68 -15.09 14.27
CA LEU A 328 -7.22 -16.34 14.90
C LEU A 328 -8.39 -17.14 15.45
#